data_AF-A0A0C3RTP2-F1
#
_entry.id   AF-A0A0C3RTP2-F1
#
_cell.length_a   1.000
_cell.length_b   1.000
_cell.length_c   1.000
_cell.angle_alpha   90.00
_cell.angle_beta   90.00
_cell.angle_gamma   90.00
#
_symmetry.space_group_name_H-M   'P 1'
#
loop_
_entity.id
_entity.type
_entity.pdbx_description
1 polymer ?
#
loop_
_entity_poly.entity_id
_entity_poly.type
_entity_poly.pdbx_seq_one_letter_code
_entity_poly.pdbx_strand_id
1 'polypeptide(L)'
;MSSLWNILVKWTGPAEAEVSLLGPDVKAEAEERVKEHAQEYAPDATQARIRKPYHVGGNKPSEPEHLTVTYKQKNRDLGAWHVYRDKALKSVQVNLRS
;
A
#
# COMPACT_ATOMS: atom_id res chain seq x y z
N MET A 1 0.72 -27.49 -2.65
CA MET A 1 2.08 -26.90 -2.53
C MET A 1 1.97 -25.40 -2.74
N SER A 2 1.78 -24.63 -1.67
CA SER A 2 1.69 -23.17 -1.72
C SER A 2 3.09 -22.58 -1.79
N SER A 3 3.77 -22.75 -2.93
CA SER A 3 4.75 -21.75 -3.31
C SER A 3 3.99 -20.43 -3.55
N LEU A 4 4.70 -19.30 -3.58
CA LEU A 4 4.35 -18.10 -4.35
C LEU A 4 3.98 -16.84 -3.51
N TRP A 5 5.02 -16.00 -3.35
CA TRP A 5 5.00 -14.53 -3.15
C TRP A 5 4.81 -13.97 -1.72
N ASN A 6 5.86 -14.13 -0.90
CA ASN A 6 6.00 -13.38 0.35
C ASN A 6 6.56 -11.98 0.03
N ILE A 7 5.72 -11.07 -0.48
CA ILE A 7 6.13 -9.67 -0.70
C ILE A 7 6.51 -9.04 0.64
N LEU A 8 7.69 -8.42 0.69
CA LEU A 8 8.16 -7.76 1.90
C LEU A 8 7.47 -6.40 2.03
N VAL A 9 6.58 -6.26 3.02
CA VAL A 9 5.94 -4.98 3.34
C VAL A 9 6.86 -4.18 4.27
N LYS A 10 7.14 -2.93 3.90
CA LYS A 10 7.93 -1.99 4.70
C LYS A 10 7.20 -0.67 4.85
N TRP A 11 7.16 -0.16 6.06
CA TRP A 11 6.69 1.18 6.35
C TRP A 11 7.84 2.18 6.19
N THR A 12 7.55 3.39 5.72
CA THR A 12 8.48 4.52 5.86
C THR A 12 8.46 5.00 7.31
N GLY A 13 9.56 5.57 7.81
CA GLY A 13 9.62 6.10 9.18
C GLY A 13 8.42 6.99 9.56
N PRO A 14 8.02 7.97 8.73
CA PRO A 14 6.82 8.76 9.00
C PRO A 14 5.53 7.92 9.02
N ALA A 15 5.32 7.05 8.04
CA ALA A 15 4.10 6.24 7.97
C ALA A 15 4.01 5.21 9.11
N GLU A 16 5.15 4.68 9.54
CA GLU A 16 5.21 3.76 10.68
C GLU A 16 4.83 4.45 11.98
N ALA A 17 5.32 5.67 12.21
CA ALA A 17 4.94 6.48 13.36
C ALA A 17 3.43 6.76 13.35
N GLU A 18 2.89 7.18 12.21
CA GLU A 18 1.46 7.49 12.06
C GLU A 18 0.57 6.25 12.28
N VAL A 19 0.88 5.11 11.65
CA VAL A 19 0.06 3.89 11.81
C VAL A 19 0.14 3.31 13.23
N SER A 20 1.28 3.49 13.92
CA SER A 20 1.43 3.02 15.30
C SER A 20 0.49 3.74 16.27
N LEU A 21 0.10 4.99 15.97
CA LEU A 21 -0.90 5.74 16.74
C LEU A 21 -2.32 5.23 16.50
N LEU A 22 -2.58 4.62 15.33
CA LEU A 22 -3.90 4.05 14.98
C LEU A 22 -4.11 2.66 15.60
N GLY A 23 -3.04 2.00 16.02
CA GLY A 23 -3.07 0.72 16.70
C GLY A 23 -2.59 -0.46 15.85
N PRO A 24 -2.24 -1.58 16.50
CA PRO A 24 -1.64 -2.74 15.85
C PRO A 24 -2.58 -3.41 14.84
N ASP A 25 -3.90 -3.40 15.09
CA ASP A 25 -4.89 -4.02 14.20
C ASP A 25 -4.94 -3.29 12.86
N VAL A 26 -4.90 -1.95 12.87
CA VAL A 26 -4.90 -1.13 11.64
C VAL A 26 -3.61 -1.37 10.83
N LYS A 27 -2.47 -1.52 11.51
CA LYS A 27 -1.20 -1.88 10.85
C LYS A 27 -1.30 -3.23 10.16
N ALA A 28 -1.82 -4.25 10.86
CA ALA A 28 -1.98 -5.59 10.31
C ALA A 28 -2.95 -5.60 9.11
N GLU A 29 -4.11 -4.94 9.24
CA GLU A 29 -5.10 -4.78 8.17
C GLU A 29 -4.48 -4.12 6.92
N ALA A 30 -3.71 -3.05 7.11
CA ALA A 30 -3.03 -2.36 6.01
C ALA A 30 -2.01 -3.27 5.30
N GLU A 31 -1.21 -4.02 6.06
CA GLU A 31 -0.23 -4.94 5.48
C GLU A 31 -0.88 -6.08 4.69
N GLU A 32 -1.98 -6.65 5.20
CA GLU A 32 -2.76 -7.67 4.50
C GLU A 32 -3.34 -7.13 3.20
N ARG A 33 -3.99 -5.95 3.26
CA ARG A 33 -4.60 -5.33 2.08
C ARG A 33 -3.58 -5.04 0.99
N VAL A 34 -2.37 -4.62 1.36
CA VAL A 34 -1.26 -4.37 0.43
C VAL A 34 -0.75 -5.66 -0.22
N LYS A 35 -0.70 -6.77 0.53
CA LYS A 35 -0.32 -8.07 -0.04
C LYS A 35 -1.34 -8.55 -1.07
N GLU A 36 -2.63 -8.47 -0.74
CA GLU A 36 -3.70 -8.83 -1.67
C GLU A 36 -3.67 -7.97 -2.93
N HIS A 37 -3.51 -6.64 -2.76
CA HIS A 37 -3.40 -5.73 -3.90
C HIS A 37 -2.19 -6.05 -4.78
N ALA A 38 -1.05 -6.39 -4.17
CA ALA A 38 0.14 -6.75 -4.93
C ALA A 38 -0.10 -7.99 -5.79
N GLN A 39 -0.84 -8.99 -5.28
CA GLN A 39 -1.19 -10.18 -6.05
C GLN A 39 -2.00 -9.86 -7.31
N GLU A 40 -2.93 -8.91 -7.23
CA GLU A 40 -3.80 -8.55 -8.35
C GLU A 40 -3.13 -7.61 -9.36
N TYR A 41 -2.41 -6.59 -8.89
CA TYR A 41 -1.95 -5.48 -9.74
C TYR A 41 -0.43 -5.41 -9.93
N ALA A 42 0.34 -6.08 -9.08
CA ALA A 42 1.81 -6.06 -9.14
C ALA A 42 2.41 -7.43 -8.77
N PRO A 43 2.06 -8.52 -9.49
CA PRO A 43 2.43 -9.89 -9.11
C PRO A 43 3.94 -10.12 -9.07
N ASP A 44 4.70 -9.31 -9.81
CA ASP A 44 6.16 -9.34 -9.87
C ASP A 44 6.85 -8.57 -8.72
N ALA A 45 6.07 -7.90 -7.86
CA ALA A 45 6.62 -7.10 -6.78
C ALA A 45 7.24 -7.98 -5.68
N THR A 46 8.49 -7.69 -5.34
CA THR A 46 9.21 -8.34 -4.24
C THR A 46 9.14 -7.52 -2.95
N GLN A 47 8.82 -6.23 -3.04
CA GLN A 47 8.69 -5.33 -1.89
C GLN A 47 7.54 -4.34 -2.10
N ALA A 48 6.78 -4.07 -1.04
CA ALA A 48 5.81 -2.98 -0.96
C ALA A 48 6.27 -1.96 0.08
N ARG A 49 6.44 -0.70 -0.32
CA ARG A 49 6.81 0.39 0.59
C ARG A 49 5.59 1.26 0.86
N ILE A 50 5.00 1.13 2.03
CA ILE A 50 3.89 1.98 2.47
C ILE A 50 4.46 3.34 2.88
N ARG A 51 4.03 4.39 2.16
CA ARG A 51 4.51 5.77 2.32
C ARG A 51 3.59 6.62 3.18
N LYS A 52 2.30 6.24 3.25
CA LYS A 52 1.27 6.84 4.08
C LYS A 52 0.29 5.75 4.54
N PRO A 53 -0.14 5.76 5.81
CA PRO A 53 -1.22 4.91 6.30
C PRO A 53 -2.57 5.36 5.69
N TYR A 54 -3.65 4.75 6.16
CA TYR A 54 -5.00 5.10 5.73
C TYR A 54 -5.27 6.60 5.94
N HIS A 55 -5.60 7.28 4.84
CA HIS A 55 -5.94 8.69 4.85
C HIS A 55 -6.97 8.98 3.76
N VAL A 56 -7.78 10.02 3.97
CA VAL A 56 -8.62 10.62 2.94
C VAL A 56 -7.75 11.47 2.02
N GLY A 57 -8.11 11.55 0.73
CA GLY A 57 -7.30 12.30 -0.24
C GLY A 57 -7.13 13.75 0.17
N GLY A 58 -5.88 14.19 0.39
CA GLY A 58 -5.58 15.46 1.05
C GLY A 58 -6.36 16.66 0.51
N ASN A 59 -6.31 16.88 -0.81
CA ASN A 59 -7.00 17.99 -1.48
C ASN A 59 -8.38 17.60 -2.05
N LYS A 60 -8.80 16.35 -1.89
CA LYS A 60 -10.07 15.82 -2.39
C LYS A 60 -10.75 15.05 -1.27
N PRO A 61 -11.54 15.72 -0.41
CA PRO A 61 -12.24 15.07 0.69
C PRO A 61 -13.19 13.96 0.24
N SER A 62 -13.60 13.97 -1.03
CA SER A 62 -14.42 12.92 -1.65
C SER A 62 -13.63 11.66 -2.04
N GLU A 63 -12.30 11.70 -1.98
CA GLU A 63 -11.48 10.52 -2.26
C GLU A 63 -11.57 9.56 -1.07
N PRO A 64 -11.96 8.29 -1.32
CA PRO A 64 -12.10 7.31 -0.25
C PRO A 64 -10.78 7.04 0.47
N GLU A 65 -10.88 6.53 1.70
CA GLU A 65 -9.74 6.19 2.54
C GLU A 65 -8.83 5.14 1.87
N HIS A 66 -7.54 5.46 1.76
CA HIS A 66 -6.55 4.62 1.08
C HIS A 66 -5.14 4.72 1.69
N LEU A 67 -4.32 3.72 1.38
CA LEU A 67 -2.88 3.71 1.62
C LEU A 67 -2.16 4.22 0.37
N THR A 68 -1.06 4.95 0.55
CA THR A 68 -0.13 5.20 -0.56
C THR A 68 1.01 4.21 -0.48
N VAL A 69 1.16 3.36 -1.51
CA VAL A 69 2.18 2.31 -1.56
C VAL A 69 3.02 2.43 -2.81
N THR A 70 4.32 2.14 -2.73
CA THR A 70 5.18 1.95 -3.91
C THR A 70 5.61 0.50 -3.98
N TYR A 71 5.28 -0.17 -5.09
CA TYR A 71 5.75 -1.53 -5.34
C TYR A 71 7.11 -1.52 -6.02
N LYS A 72 7.96 -2.46 -5.63
CA LYS A 72 9.29 -2.65 -6.20
C LYS A 72 9.51 -4.10 -6.59
N GLN A 73 10.21 -4.29 -7.70
CA GLN A 73 10.81 -5.57 -8.08
C GLN A 73 12.33 -5.42 -7.94
N LYS A 74 12.91 -6.03 -6.91
CA LYS A 74 14.31 -5.80 -6.50
C LYS A 74 14.57 -4.30 -6.30
N ASN A 75 15.44 -3.70 -7.11
CA ASN A 75 15.78 -2.27 -7.06
C ASN A 75 14.95 -1.39 -8.00
N ARG A 76 14.08 -1.99 -8.82
CA ARG A 76 13.24 -1.26 -9.79
C ARG A 76 11.90 -0.89 -9.18
N ASP A 77 11.49 0.36 -9.36
CA ASP A 77 10.15 0.82 -9.00
C ASP A 77 9.13 0.37 -10.06
N LEU A 78 8.04 -0.26 -9.61
CA LEU A 78 6.90 -0.64 -10.46
C LEU A 78 5.80 0.43 -10.46
N GLY A 79 5.99 1.49 -9.68
CA GLY A 79 5.06 2.61 -9.54
C GLY A 79 4.41 2.69 -8.17
N ALA A 80 3.74 3.81 -7.94
CA ALA A 80 2.99 4.06 -6.73
C ALA A 80 1.49 3.84 -6.97
N TRP A 81 0.78 3.46 -5.92
CA TRP A 81 -0.61 3.02 -5.96
C TRP A 81 -1.38 3.56 -4.76
N HIS A 82 -2.65 3.89 -5.00
CA HIS A 82 -3.64 4.07 -3.94
C HIS A 82 -4.32 2.73 -3.71
N VAL A 83 -4.09 2.16 -2.53
CA VAL A 83 -4.69 0.90 -2.09
C VAL A 83 -5.84 1.25 -1.14
N TYR A 84 -7.07 1.19 -1.66
CA TYR A 84 -8.26 1.55 -0.89
C TYR A 84 -8.57 0.52 0.20
N ARG A 85 -9.03 1.02 1.34
CA ARG A 85 -9.47 0.18 2.47
C ARG A 85 -10.66 -0.69 2.08
N ASP A 86 -11.65 -0.08 1.44
CA ASP A 86 -12.77 -0.81 0.85
C ASP A 86 -12.33 -1.50 -0.45
N LYS A 87 -12.51 -2.82 -0.51
CA LYS A 87 -12.20 -3.67 -1.67
C LYS A 87 -13.12 -3.43 -2.86
N ALA A 88 -14.32 -2.90 -2.64
CA ALA A 88 -15.25 -2.58 -3.73
C ALA A 88 -14.75 -1.41 -4.60
N LEU A 89 -13.81 -0.63 -4.08
CA LEU A 89 -13.22 0.50 -4.80
C LEU A 89 -12.08 0.04 -5.69
N LYS A 90 -12.10 0.52 -6.94
CA LYS A 90 -11.02 0.25 -7.90
C LYS A 90 -9.75 0.98 -7.46
N SER A 91 -8.69 0.21 -7.25
CA SER A 91 -7.35 0.76 -7.02
C SER A 91 -6.85 1.54 -8.22
N VAL A 92 -6.03 2.55 -7.96
CA VAL A 92 -5.50 3.45 -9.00
C VAL A 92 -3.98 3.52 -8.88
N GLN A 93 -3.29 3.29 -9.99
CA GLN A 93 -1.86 3.59 -10.10
C GLN A 93 -1.70 5.12 -10.14
N VAL A 94 -0.86 5.65 -9.26
CA VAL A 94 -0.59 7.07 -9.19
C VAL A 94 0.78 7.38 -9.78
N ASN A 95 0.79 8.34 -10.70
CA ASN A 95 2.03 8.96 -11.17
C ASN A 95 2.49 9.96 -10.12
N LEU A 96 3.25 9.48 -9.13
CA LEU A 96 4.02 10.34 -8.25
C LEU A 96 5.20 10.91 -9.05
N ARG A 97 4.93 11.94 -9.86
CA ARG A 97 5.99 12.80 -10.39
C ARG A 97 6.57 13.57 -9.20
N SER A 98 7.71 13.11 -8.70
CA SER A 98 8.62 13.92 -7.89
C SER A 98 9.40 14.86 -8.78
#